data_AF-A0A1V5ECN1-F1
#
_entry.id   AF-A0A1V5ECN1-F1
#
_cell.length_a   1.000
_cell.length_b   1.000
_cell.length_c   1.000
_cell.angle_alpha   90.00
_cell.angle_beta   90.00
_cell.angle_gamma   90.00
#
_symmetry.space_group_name_H-M   'P 1'
#
loop_
_entity.id
_entity.type
_entity.pdbx_description
1 polymer ?
#
loop_
_entity_poly.entity_id
_entity_poly.type
_entity_poly.pdbx_seq_one_letter_code
_entity_poly.pdbx_strand_id
1 'polypeptide(L)'
;MEDNGLPDFEGKVVILYMANAPRGCEDGILMEYPHFVKRHERLFVSGRIPHVDGQTWVSNTQASVAWEAVIHYVEFKSIEEYRKRFNEYKPTFLERLRLIFG
;
A
#
# COMPACT_ATOMS: atom_id res chain seq x y z
N MET A 1 -1.72 25.58 11.17
CA MET A 1 -1.35 24.18 11.48
C MET A 1 0.11 24.09 11.15
N GLU A 2 0.97 23.72 12.11
CA GLU A 2 2.39 23.52 11.82
C GLU A 2 2.52 22.43 10.75
N ASP A 3 3.20 22.78 9.67
CA ASP A 3 3.61 21.82 8.65
C ASP A 3 4.66 20.92 9.31
N ASN A 4 4.20 19.77 9.79
CA ASN A 4 5.05 18.77 10.44
C ASN A 4 5.94 18.02 9.42
N GLY A 5 5.98 18.45 8.15
CA GLY A 5 6.70 17.80 7.07
C GLY A 5 6.13 16.43 6.68
N LEU A 6 4.93 16.10 7.17
CA LEU A 6 4.25 14.85 6.87
C LEU A 6 3.40 15.01 5.61
N PRO A 7 3.37 13.99 4.73
CA PRO A 7 2.49 14.02 3.58
C PRO A 7 1.03 14.03 4.01
N ASP A 8 0.19 14.74 3.26
CA ASP A 8 -1.25 14.67 3.41
C ASP A 8 -1.80 13.49 2.60
N PHE A 9 -2.38 12.51 3.28
CA PHE A 9 -2.98 11.33 2.66
C PHE A 9 -4.51 11.34 2.64
N GLU A 10 -5.15 12.45 3.02
CA GLU A 10 -6.61 12.52 3.05
C GLU A 10 -7.22 12.20 1.68
N GLY A 11 -8.20 11.29 1.67
CA GLY A 11 -8.90 10.85 0.46
C GLY A 11 -8.08 9.96 -0.49
N LYS A 12 -6.81 9.67 -0.17
CA LYS A 12 -5.92 8.88 -1.03
C LYS A 12 -5.91 7.40 -0.66
N VAL A 13 -5.43 6.59 -1.60
CA VAL A 13 -4.95 5.23 -1.35
C VAL A 13 -3.44 5.24 -1.49
N VAL A 14 -2.72 4.56 -0.61
CA VAL A 14 -1.26 4.57 -0.60
C VAL A 14 -0.68 3.17 -0.58
N ILE A 15 0.44 2.95 -1.27
CA ILE A 15 1.30 1.79 -1.04
C ILE A 15 2.51 2.27 -0.25
N LEU A 16 2.79 1.62 0.87
CA LEU A 16 3.95 1.90 1.72
C LEU A 16 5.01 0.81 1.51
N TYR A 17 6.21 1.20 1.09
CA TYR A 17 7.36 0.32 0.98
C TYR A 17 8.29 0.51 2.17
N MET A 18 8.68 -0.60 2.79
CA MET A 18 9.51 -0.60 4.00
C MET A 18 10.94 -1.04 3.69
N ALA A 19 11.91 -0.45 4.39
CA ALA A 19 13.26 -0.99 4.42
C ALA A 19 13.24 -2.39 5.06
N ASN A 20 13.92 -3.36 4.43
CA ASN A 20 14.05 -4.73 4.95
C ASN A 20 12.68 -5.37 5.29
N ALA A 21 11.68 -5.18 4.42
CA ALA A 21 10.36 -5.74 4.62
C ALA A 21 10.42 -7.27 4.83
N PRO A 22 9.69 -7.83 5.80
CA PRO A 22 9.62 -9.27 5.97
C PRO A 22 8.97 -9.91 4.74
N ARG A 23 9.33 -11.17 4.47
CA ARG A 23 8.70 -11.97 3.41
C ARG A 23 7.18 -11.92 3.54
N GLY A 24 6.50 -11.52 2.47
CA GLY A 24 5.05 -11.28 2.44
C GLY A 24 4.62 -9.81 2.50
N CYS A 25 5.54 -8.88 2.77
CA CYS A 25 5.29 -7.44 2.69
C CYS A 25 6.26 -6.71 1.73
N GLU A 26 7.04 -7.46 0.96
CA GLU A 26 8.05 -6.94 0.03
C GLU A 26 7.42 -6.12 -1.12
N ASP A 27 6.22 -6.50 -1.56
CA ASP A 27 5.44 -5.79 -2.59
C ASP A 27 4.79 -4.48 -2.08
N GLY A 28 5.06 -4.12 -0.82
CA GLY A 28 4.48 -2.98 -0.13
C GLY A 28 3.12 -3.27 0.50
N ILE A 29 2.67 -2.35 1.35
CA ILE A 29 1.38 -2.44 2.04
C ILE A 29 0.43 -1.39 1.46
N LEU A 30 -0.63 -1.86 0.80
CA LEU A 30 -1.70 -1.02 0.27
C LEU A 30 -2.68 -0.63 1.39
N MET A 31 -2.98 0.66 1.53
CA MET A 31 -3.92 1.19 2.51
C MET A 31 -4.89 2.19 1.91
N GLU A 32 -6.15 2.10 2.31
CA GLU A 32 -7.17 3.13 2.17
C GLU A 32 -7.46 3.80 3.52
N TYR A 33 -7.97 5.04 3.46
CA TYR A 33 -8.12 5.93 4.62
C TYR A 33 -6.84 6.07 5.47
N PRO A 34 -5.65 6.22 4.86
CA PRO A 34 -4.40 6.40 5.58
C PRO A 34 -4.43 7.69 6.41
N HIS A 35 -4.00 7.59 7.66
CA HIS A 35 -3.85 8.71 8.56
C HIS A 35 -2.71 8.45 9.56
N PHE A 36 -2.07 9.53 9.99
CA PHE A 36 -1.00 9.44 10.98
C PHE A 36 -1.57 9.30 12.39
N VAL A 37 -1.09 8.30 13.12
CA VAL A 37 -1.47 8.03 14.51
C VAL A 37 -0.21 7.85 15.34
N LYS A 38 -0.09 8.60 16.42
CA LYS A 38 0.96 8.39 17.41
C LYS A 38 0.52 7.30 18.39
N ARG A 39 1.33 6.24 18.53
CA ARG A 39 1.15 5.18 19.54
C ARG A 39 2.41 5.13 20.39
N HIS A 40 2.29 5.48 21.67
CA HIS A 40 3.44 5.76 22.54
C HIS A 40 4.36 6.83 21.91
N GLU A 41 5.65 6.55 21.78
CA GLU A 41 6.64 7.48 21.24
C GLU A 41 6.85 7.34 19.72
N ARG A 42 6.08 6.46 19.06
CA ARG A 42 6.26 6.14 17.65
C ARG A 42 5.09 6.63 16.81
N LEU A 43 5.42 7.08 15.60
CA LEU A 43 4.46 7.53 14.60
C LEU A 43 4.13 6.38 13.65
N PHE A 44 2.84 6.15 13.40
CA PHE A 44 2.38 5.12 12.48
C PHE A 44 1.50 5.73 11.40
N VAL A 45 1.64 5.25 10.17
CA VAL A 45 0.58 5.39 9.17
C VAL A 45 -0.39 4.25 9.39
N SER A 46 -1.63 4.57 9.74
CA SER A 46 -2.71 3.60 9.96
C SER A 46 -3.77 3.76 8.89
N GLY A 47 -4.33 2.64 8.45
CA GLY A 47 -5.40 2.61 7.46
C GLY A 47 -6.02 1.22 7.39
N ARG A 48 -6.93 1.04 6.43
CA ARG A 48 -7.53 -0.26 6.16
C ARG A 48 -6.87 -0.87 4.93
N ILE A 49 -6.60 -2.16 4.95
CA ILE A 49 -6.20 -2.88 3.73
C ILE A 49 -7.46 -3.04 2.87
N PRO A 50 -7.53 -2.43 1.67
CA PRO A 50 -8.71 -2.55 0.83
C PRO A 50 -8.88 -3.98 0.34
N HIS A 51 -10.10 -4.33 -0.05
CA HIS A 51 -10.33 -5.58 -0.75
C HIS A 51 -9.75 -5.52 -2.17
N VAL A 52 -8.80 -6.41 -2.46
CA VAL A 52 -8.17 -6.62 -3.77
C VAL A 52 -8.23 -8.09 -4.12
N ASP A 53 -8.68 -8.39 -5.34
CA ASP A 53 -8.78 -9.76 -5.84
C ASP A 53 -7.44 -10.50 -5.71
N GLY A 54 -7.47 -11.65 -5.03
CA GLY A 54 -6.28 -12.48 -4.78
C GLY A 54 -5.54 -12.21 -3.47
N GLN A 55 -5.92 -11.19 -2.69
CA GLN A 55 -5.35 -10.88 -1.36
C GLN A 55 -6.42 -10.95 -0.25
N THR A 56 -7.12 -12.08 -0.16
CA THR A 56 -8.34 -12.20 0.64
C THR A 56 -8.13 -12.26 2.15
N TRP A 57 -7.02 -12.82 2.63
CA TRP A 57 -6.86 -13.13 4.06
C TRP A 57 -6.65 -11.90 4.97
N VAL A 58 -6.11 -10.80 4.43
CA VAL A 58 -5.98 -9.49 5.12
C VAL A 58 -6.97 -8.44 4.63
N SER A 59 -7.86 -8.79 3.69
CA SER A 59 -8.81 -7.84 3.13
C SER A 59 -9.69 -7.22 4.22
N ASN A 60 -9.92 -5.91 4.14
CA ASN A 60 -10.73 -5.11 5.07
C ASN A 60 -10.24 -5.09 6.52
N THR A 61 -8.99 -5.50 6.77
CA THR A 61 -8.39 -5.43 8.12
C THR A 61 -7.70 -4.09 8.36
N GLN A 62 -7.64 -3.67 9.63
CA GLN A 62 -6.85 -2.51 10.04
C GLN A 62 -5.37 -2.87 10.01
N ALA A 63 -4.56 -2.03 9.37
CA ALA A 63 -3.12 -2.13 9.37
C ALA A 63 -2.47 -0.83 9.83
N SER A 64 -1.26 -0.96 10.38
CA SER A 64 -0.43 0.17 10.81
C SER A 64 1.02 -0.13 10.49
N VAL A 65 1.72 0.82 9.89
CA VAL A 65 3.14 0.74 9.57
C VAL A 65 3.86 1.87 10.29
N ALA A 66 4.97 1.57 10.97
CA ALA A 66 5.79 2.59 11.61
C ALA A 66 6.38 3.51 10.54
N TRP A 67 6.18 4.83 10.68
CA TRP A 67 6.59 5.79 9.65
C TRP A 67 8.10 5.78 9.42
N GLU A 68 8.90 5.62 10.48
CA GLU A 68 10.36 5.51 10.37
C GLU A 68 10.86 4.32 9.55
N ALA A 69 10.02 3.30 9.30
CA ALA A 69 10.36 2.13 8.50
C ALA A 69 10.05 2.33 7.01
N VAL A 70 9.24 3.33 6.66
CA VAL A 70 8.83 3.62 5.28
C VAL A 70 9.98 4.33 4.56
N ILE A 71 10.39 3.77 3.42
CA ILE A 71 11.45 4.35 2.57
C ILE A 71 10.90 5.00 1.30
N HIS A 72 9.74 4.55 0.86
CA HIS A 72 9.10 5.00 -0.35
C HIS A 72 7.60 4.77 -0.24
N TYR A 73 6.81 5.64 -0.84
CA TYR A 73 5.37 5.46 -0.95
C TYR A 73 4.87 5.91 -2.32
N VAL A 74 3.76 5.31 -2.74
CA VAL A 74 3.05 5.66 -3.98
C VAL A 74 1.62 6.04 -3.61
N GLU A 75 1.17 7.17 -4.13
CA GLU A 75 -0.17 7.69 -3.90
C GLU A 75 -1.07 7.45 -5.11
N PHE A 76 -2.32 7.10 -4.83
CA PHE A 76 -3.41 6.99 -5.79
C PHE A 76 -4.55 7.87 -5.30
N LYS A 77 -5.26 8.51 -6.24
CA LYS A 77 -6.40 9.37 -5.92
C LYS A 77 -7.59 8.59 -5.36
N SER A 78 -7.70 7.30 -5.70
CA SER A 78 -8.75 6.42 -5.21
C SER A 78 -8.39 4.95 -5.43
N ILE A 79 -9.21 4.05 -4.86
CA ILE A 79 -9.06 2.61 -5.07
C ILE A 79 -9.35 2.20 -6.51
N GLU A 80 -10.24 2.92 -7.20
CA GLU A 80 -10.55 2.71 -8.62
C GLU A 80 -9.33 3.04 -9.50
N GLU A 81 -8.60 4.13 -9.20
CA GLU A 81 -7.37 4.44 -9.92
C GLU A 81 -6.32 3.34 -9.72
N TYR A 82 -6.13 2.89 -8.47
CA TYR A 82 -5.23 1.78 -8.17
C TYR A 82 -5.60 0.52 -8.97
N ARG A 83 -6.88 0.12 -8.94
CA ARG A 83 -7.36 -1.07 -9.68
C ARG A 83 -7.16 -0.95 -11.17
N LYS A 84 -7.41 0.23 -11.75
CA LYS A 84 -7.18 0.50 -13.18
C LYS A 84 -5.71 0.27 -13.54
N ARG A 85 -4.79 0.91 -12.82
CA ARG A 85 -3.34 0.78 -13.04
C ARG A 85 -2.84 -0.64 -12.80
N PHE A 86 -3.34 -1.31 -11.76
CA PHE A 86 -2.98 -2.68 -11.45
C PHE A 86 -3.42 -3.66 -12.56
N ASN A 87 -4.61 -3.45 -13.14
CA ASN A 87 -5.09 -4.25 -14.25
C ASN A 87 -4.32 -3.98 -15.55
N GLU A 88 -3.89 -2.74 -15.80
CA GLU A 88 -2.99 -2.41 -16.92
C GLU A 88 -1.61 -3.08 -16.75
N TYR A 89 -1.14 -3.23 -15.51
CA TYR A 89 0.13 -3.90 -15.19
C TYR A 89 0.03 -5.43 -15.24
N LYS A 90 -1.12 -6.04 -14.98
CA LYS A 90 -1.26 -7.50 -14.99
C LYS A 90 -0.82 -8.04 -16.35
N PRO A 91 0.26 -8.85 -16.42
CA PRO A 91 0.68 -9.44 -17.68
C PRO A 91 -0.48 -10.25 -18.23
N THR A 92 -0.75 -10.05 -19.52
CA THR A 92 -1.75 -10.79 -20.28
C THR A 92 -1.49 -12.29 -20.15
N PHE A 93 -2.52 -13.11 -20.37
CA PHE A 93 -2.39 -14.57 -20.32
C PHE A 93 -1.21 -15.09 -21.16
N LEU A 94 -0.97 -14.46 -22.32
CA LEU A 94 0.15 -14.77 -23.21
C LEU A 94 1.52 -14.38 -22.62
N GLU A 95 1.64 -13.23 -21.95
CA GLU A 95 2.87 -12.80 -21.27
C GLU A 95 3.19 -13.69 -20.06
N ARG A 96 2.16 -14.15 -19.34
CA ARG A 96 2.30 -15.13 -18.25
C ARG A 96 2.79 -16.48 -18.76
N LEU A 97 2.26 -16.97 -19.89
CA LEU A 97 2.74 -18.21 -20.52
C LEU A 97 4.20 -18.09 -20.97
N ARG A 98 4.59 -16.92 -21.50
CA ARG A 98 5.97 -16.67 -21.93
C ARG A 98 6.98 -16.66 -20.77
N LEU A 99 6.56 -16.27 -19.56
CA LEU A 99 7.40 -16.35 -18.35
C LEU A 99 7.56 -17.78 -17.78
N ILE A 100 6.64 -18.70 -18.14
CA ILE A 100 6.65 -20.08 -17.63
C ILE A 100 7.34 -21.04 -18.63
N PHE A 101 7.23 -20.76 -19.93
CA PHE A 101 7.68 -21.63 -21.01
C PHE A 101 8.75 -21.01 -21.93
N GLY A 102 9.23 -19.81 -21.61
CA GLY A 102 10.27 -19.08 -22.35
C GLY A 102 11.61 -19.09 -21.64
#